data_AF-A0A9D2QG18-F1
#
_entry.id   AF-A0A9D2QG18-F1
#
_cell.length_a   1.000
_cell.length_b   1.000
_cell.length_c   1.000
_cell.angle_alpha   90.00
_cell.angle_beta   90.00
_cell.angle_gamma   90.00
#
_symmetry.space_group_name_H-M   'P 1'
#
loop_
_entity.id
_entity.type
_entity.pdbx_description
1 polymer ?
#
loop_
_entity_poly.entity_id
_entity_poly.type
_entity_poly.pdbx_seq_one_letter_code
_entity_poly.pdbx_strand_id
1 'polypeptide(L)'
;MKNPDWNKKNEGERPDGGILKPGERIDELQRNNYRIIQDPGRFCFGMDAVLLSGFVRVKEGERVLDLGTGTGIIPILLEAKTRASHLTGLEIQPDSADMAKRSVALNGLSNKIDIVQGDIREAAG
;
A
#
# COMPACT_ATOMS: atom_id res chain seq x y z
N MET A 1 -16.37 -12.20 2.48
CA MET A 1 -15.63 -12.70 1.30
C MET A 1 -14.40 -13.45 1.80
N LYS A 2 -14.15 -14.67 1.30
CA LYS A 2 -12.94 -15.44 1.65
C LYS A 2 -11.76 -14.83 0.91
N ASN A 3 -10.69 -14.48 1.62
CA ASN A 3 -9.43 -14.06 1.01
C ASN A 3 -8.87 -15.25 0.21
N PRO A 4 -8.33 -15.06 -1.02
CA PRO A 4 -7.70 -16.14 -1.75
C PRO A 4 -6.56 -16.71 -0.89
N ASP A 5 -6.54 -18.03 -0.72
CA ASP A 5 -5.45 -18.74 -0.07
C ASP A 5 -4.32 -18.89 -1.10
N TRP A 6 -3.43 -17.90 -1.16
CA TRP A 6 -2.29 -17.87 -2.08
C TRP A 6 -1.29 -19.02 -1.85
N ASN A 7 -1.47 -19.83 -0.80
CA ASN A 7 -0.67 -21.03 -0.55
C ASN A 7 -1.23 -22.30 -1.23
N LYS A 8 -2.35 -22.23 -1.95
CA LYS A 8 -2.85 -23.36 -2.75
C LYS A 8 -2.13 -23.43 -4.08
N LYS A 9 -1.15 -24.34 -4.15
CA LYS A 9 -0.29 -24.59 -5.32
C LYS A 9 -1.08 -25.24 -6.46
N ASN A 10 -1.15 -24.57 -7.61
CA ASN A 10 -1.32 -25.24 -8.91
C ASN A 10 0.07 -25.33 -9.56
N GLU A 11 0.43 -26.51 -10.08
CA GLU A 11 1.70 -26.70 -10.77
C GLU A 11 1.77 -25.77 -12.00
N GLY A 12 2.66 -24.77 -11.95
CA GLY A 12 2.88 -23.80 -13.03
C GLY A 12 2.51 -22.34 -12.69
N GLU A 13 1.76 -22.09 -11.61
CA GLU A 13 1.50 -20.73 -11.12
C GLU A 13 2.63 -20.29 -10.20
N ARG A 14 3.15 -19.08 -10.42
CA ARG A 14 4.10 -18.48 -9.48
C ARG A 14 3.40 -18.33 -8.11
N PRO A 15 4.09 -18.54 -6.99
CA PRO A 15 3.48 -18.53 -5.65
C PRO A 15 2.86 -17.18 -5.24
N ASP A 16 3.13 -16.12 -6.01
CA ASP A 16 2.59 -14.77 -5.85
C ASP A 16 1.37 -14.50 -6.77
N GLY A 17 0.92 -15.51 -7.53
CA GLY A 17 -0.11 -15.38 -8.58
C GLY A 17 0.24 -14.36 -9.67
N GLY A 18 1.53 -14.13 -9.92
CA GLY A 18 2.02 -13.22 -10.95
C GLY A 18 1.95 -11.73 -10.59
N ILE A 19 1.66 -11.40 -9.33
CA ILE A 19 1.55 -10.01 -8.88
C ILE A 19 2.92 -9.30 -8.77
N LEU A 20 4.02 -10.03 -8.55
CA LEU A 20 5.36 -9.46 -8.38
C LEU A 20 6.10 -9.32 -9.72
N LYS A 21 6.83 -8.22 -9.83
CA LYS A 21 7.84 -7.99 -10.87
C LYS A 21 9.21 -8.51 -10.39
N PRO A 22 10.18 -8.72 -11.31
CA PRO A 22 11.51 -9.18 -10.93
C PRO A 22 12.16 -8.27 -9.87
N GLY A 23 12.70 -8.88 -8.82
CA GLY A 23 13.34 -8.17 -7.69
C GLY A 23 12.39 -7.82 -6.55
N GLU A 24 11.07 -7.88 -6.76
CA GLU A 24 10.10 -7.57 -5.71
C GLU A 24 9.85 -8.75 -4.77
N ARG A 25 9.43 -8.42 -3.54
CA ARG A 25 8.96 -9.35 -2.51
C ARG A 25 7.68 -8.84 -1.87
N ILE A 26 7.02 -9.70 -1.12
CA ILE A 26 5.88 -9.36 -0.28
C ILE A 26 6.31 -9.41 1.17
N ASP A 27 6.09 -8.32 1.90
CA ASP A 27 6.27 -8.27 3.35
C ASP A 27 4.90 -8.22 4.04
N GLU A 28 4.75 -8.98 5.13
CA GLU A 28 3.54 -8.96 5.97
C GLU A 28 3.63 -7.86 7.02
N LEU A 29 2.58 -7.04 7.14
CA LEU A 29 2.54 -5.88 8.02
C LEU A 29 2.12 -6.20 9.46
N GLN A 30 1.85 -7.49 9.77
CA GLN A 30 1.40 -7.97 11.08
C GLN A 30 0.18 -7.21 11.64
N ARG A 31 -0.63 -6.64 10.75
CA ARG A 31 -1.83 -5.87 11.07
C ARG A 31 -2.89 -6.19 10.03
N ASN A 32 -4.05 -6.68 10.48
CA ASN A 32 -5.16 -7.08 9.61
C ASN A 32 -4.78 -8.08 8.50
N ASN A 33 -3.68 -8.83 8.68
CA ASN A 33 -3.05 -9.67 7.65
C ASN A 33 -2.73 -8.90 6.35
N TYR A 34 -2.52 -7.59 6.45
CA TYR A 34 -2.14 -6.77 5.32
C TYR A 34 -0.70 -7.04 4.91
N ARG A 35 -0.47 -6.88 3.61
CA ARG A 35 0.78 -7.18 2.93
C ARG A 35 1.18 -6.01 2.05
N ILE A 36 2.46 -5.83 1.82
CA ILE A 36 2.98 -4.78 0.96
C ILE A 36 4.05 -5.33 0.03
N ILE A 37 4.08 -4.83 -1.19
CA ILE A 37 5.06 -5.19 -2.21
C ILE A 37 6.23 -4.21 -2.09
N GLN A 38 7.44 -4.76 -2.02
CA GLN A 38 8.68 -3.98 -1.92
C GLN A 38 9.75 -4.50 -2.85
N ASP A 39 10.62 -3.61 -3.31
CA ASP A 39 11.85 -3.93 -4.04
C ASP A 39 13.06 -3.55 -3.16
N PRO A 40 13.89 -4.50 -2.69
CA PRO A 40 15.10 -4.19 -1.92
C PRO A 40 16.16 -3.39 -2.69
N GLY A 41 16.10 -3.37 -4.03
CA GLY A 41 16.91 -2.50 -4.88
C GLY A 41 16.44 -1.04 -4.88
N ARG A 42 15.31 -0.75 -4.22
CA ARG A 42 14.71 0.57 -4.07
C ARG A 42 14.47 0.89 -2.60
N PHE A 43 13.88 2.05 -2.33
CA PHE A 43 13.53 2.43 -0.98
C PHE A 43 12.43 1.50 -0.42
N CYS A 44 12.75 0.83 0.69
CA CYS A 44 11.79 0.06 1.48
C CYS A 44 11.34 0.89 2.70
N PHE A 45 10.05 0.83 3.05
CA PHE A 45 9.56 1.45 4.28
C PHE A 45 10.37 0.96 5.50
N GLY A 46 10.64 1.89 6.41
CA GLY A 46 11.31 1.61 7.68
C GLY A 46 10.36 1.71 8.87
N MET A 47 10.95 1.64 10.06
CA MET A 47 10.23 1.84 11.32
C MET A 47 9.63 3.24 11.45
N ASP A 48 10.22 4.24 10.79
CA ASP A 48 9.75 5.61 10.74
C ASP A 48 8.30 5.72 10.22
N ALA A 49 7.98 5.04 9.12
CA ALA A 49 6.61 5.02 8.57
C ALA A 49 5.61 4.36 9.53
N VAL A 50 6.02 3.28 10.20
CA VAL A 50 5.20 2.59 11.19
C VAL A 50 4.90 3.50 12.39
N LEU A 51 5.91 4.22 12.89
CA LEU A 51 5.76 5.17 13.98
C LEU A 51 4.94 6.40 13.57
N LEU A 52 5.17 6.95 12.38
CA LEU A 52 4.41 8.07 11.83
C LEU A 52 2.92 7.74 11.77
N SER A 53 2.55 6.57 11.24
CA SER A 53 1.15 6.12 11.21
C SER A 53 0.53 5.90 12.60
N GLY A 54 1.34 5.77 13.66
CA GLY A 54 0.87 5.76 15.05
C GLY A 54 0.61 7.15 15.63
N PHE A 55 1.23 8.19 15.06
CA PHE A 55 1.07 9.58 15.51
C PHE A 55 -0.12 10.28 14.84
N VAL A 56 -0.45 9.90 13.60
CA VAL A 56 -1.56 10.50 12.84
C VAL A 56 -2.90 10.23 13.55
N ARG A 57 -3.69 11.29 13.75
CA ARG A 57 -5.07 11.22 14.25
C ARG A 57 -6.02 11.56 13.11
N VAL A 58 -6.85 10.60 12.73
CA VAL A 58 -7.90 10.77 11.71
C VAL A 58 -9.24 10.60 12.40
N LYS A 59 -10.10 11.62 12.33
CA LYS A 59 -11.47 11.51 12.85
C LYS A 59 -12.28 10.62 11.93
N GLU A 60 -13.32 10.01 12.50
CA GLU A 60 -14.24 9.18 11.74
C GLU A 60 -14.85 9.97 10.57
N GLY A 61 -14.79 9.39 9.37
CA GLY A 61 -15.29 10.02 8.15
C GLY A 61 -14.33 11.00 7.46
N GLU A 62 -13.17 11.34 8.04
CA GLU A 62 -12.20 12.22 7.38
C GLU A 62 -11.51 11.56 6.18
N ARG A 63 -11.05 12.39 5.25
CA ARG A 63 -10.23 11.97 4.10
C ARG A 63 -8.77 12.29 4.38
N VAL A 64 -7.87 11.41 3.96
CA VAL A 64 -6.42 11.53 4.17
C VAL A 64 -5.70 11.62 2.84
N LEU A 65 -4.72 12.53 2.74
CA LEU A 65 -3.76 12.59 1.64
C LEU A 65 -2.36 12.30 2.20
N ASP A 66 -1.72 11.26 1.67
CA ASP A 66 -0.34 10.88 1.97
C ASP A 66 0.59 11.31 0.83
N LEU A 67 1.49 12.23 1.12
CA LEU A 67 2.35 12.89 0.14
C LEU A 67 3.73 12.24 0.13
N GLY A 68 4.11 11.65 -1.00
CA GLY A 68 5.30 10.79 -1.07
C GLY A 68 5.02 9.42 -0.47
N THR A 69 3.93 8.78 -0.94
CA THR A 69 3.42 7.54 -0.33
C THR A 69 4.36 6.34 -0.51
N GLY A 70 5.34 6.43 -1.42
CA GLY A 70 6.27 5.35 -1.70
C GLY A 70 5.53 4.11 -2.17
N THR A 71 5.68 3.01 -1.42
CA THR A 71 4.99 1.73 -1.69
C THR A 71 3.60 1.62 -1.05
N GLY A 72 3.07 2.71 -0.48
CA GLY A 72 1.69 2.77 0.05
C GLY A 72 1.56 2.35 1.52
N ILE A 73 2.66 2.32 2.28
CA ILE A 73 2.67 1.82 3.66
C ILE A 73 1.75 2.63 4.61
N ILE A 74 1.82 3.96 4.56
CA ILE A 74 1.04 4.83 5.44
C ILE A 74 -0.47 4.67 5.21
N PRO A 75 -1.01 4.78 3.98
CA PRO A 75 -2.45 4.65 3.79
C PRO A 75 -2.95 3.25 4.16
N ILE A 76 -2.19 2.19 3.91
CA ILE A 76 -2.56 0.82 4.33
C ILE A 76 -2.60 0.70 5.86
N LEU A 77 -1.59 1.24 6.56
CA LEU A 77 -1.58 1.21 8.03
C LEU A 77 -2.66 2.09 8.65
N LEU A 78 -2.96 3.26 8.06
CA LEU A 78 -4.02 4.14 8.54
C LEU A 78 -5.40 3.56 8.32
N GLU A 79 -5.63 2.84 7.22
CA GLU A 79 -6.86 2.07 7.01
C GLU A 79 -7.05 1.04 8.13
N ALA A 80 -5.99 0.33 8.50
CA ALA A 80 -6.04 -0.66 9.58
C ALA A 80 -6.20 -0.09 11.00
N LYS A 81 -5.98 1.22 11.18
CA LYS A 81 -5.93 1.90 12.49
C LYS A 81 -7.08 2.87 12.72
N THR A 82 -7.72 3.35 11.66
CA THR A 82 -8.65 4.48 11.72
C THR A 82 -9.97 4.17 11.03
N ARG A 83 -10.93 5.09 11.17
CA ARG A 83 -12.21 5.06 10.43
C ARG A 83 -12.28 6.18 9.40
N ALA A 84 -11.15 6.46 8.75
CA ALA A 84 -11.11 7.38 7.61
C ALA A 84 -12.19 6.99 6.58
N SER A 85 -12.85 7.95 5.94
CA SER A 85 -13.78 7.64 4.85
C SER A 85 -13.04 7.21 3.59
N HIS A 86 -11.87 7.78 3.33
CA HIS A 86 -11.06 7.49 2.16
C HIS A 86 -9.61 7.96 2.37
N LEU A 87 -8.64 7.28 1.73
CA LEU A 87 -7.23 7.67 1.75
C LEU A 87 -6.69 7.76 0.32
N THR A 88 -5.83 8.74 0.07
CA THR A 88 -5.16 8.90 -1.22
C THR A 88 -3.66 8.99 -1.00
N GLY A 89 -2.89 8.18 -1.70
CA GLY A 89 -1.42 8.28 -1.74
C GLY A 89 -0.97 8.93 -3.04
N LEU A 90 -0.16 10.00 -2.95
CA LEU A 90 0.47 10.64 -4.10
C LEU A 90 1.95 10.23 -4.16
N GLU A 91 2.38 9.71 -5.31
CA GLU A 91 3.77 9.31 -5.54
C GLU A 91 4.23 9.77 -6.93
N ILE A 92 5.43 10.35 -7.01
CA ILE A 92 5.98 10.86 -8.27
C ILE A 92 6.67 9.74 -9.06
N GLN A 93 7.28 8.77 -8.38
CA GLN A 93 8.02 7.69 -9.00
C GLN A 93 7.08 6.60 -9.53
N PRO A 94 7.07 6.32 -10.84
CA PRO A 94 6.10 5.39 -11.45
C PRO A 94 6.20 3.97 -10.88
N ASP A 95 7.41 3.48 -10.62
CA ASP A 95 7.62 2.13 -10.09
C ASP A 95 7.11 1.98 -8.65
N SER A 96 7.33 3.00 -7.81
CA SER A 96 6.84 3.03 -6.43
C SER A 96 5.31 3.15 -6.40
N ALA A 97 4.75 4.03 -7.24
CA ALA A 97 3.30 4.18 -7.39
C ALA A 97 2.64 2.87 -7.88
N ASP A 98 3.27 2.14 -8.80
CA ASP A 98 2.79 0.84 -9.28
C ASP A 98 2.83 -0.23 -8.18
N MET A 99 3.93 -0.32 -7.41
CA MET A 99 4.00 -1.21 -6.23
C MET A 99 2.92 -0.87 -5.21
N ALA A 100 2.67 0.43 -4.95
CA ALA A 100 1.62 0.88 -4.05
C ALA A 100 0.23 0.48 -4.54
N LYS A 101 -0.09 0.69 -5.83
CA LYS A 101 -1.37 0.28 -6.43
C LYS A 101 -1.61 -1.23 -6.28
N ARG A 102 -0.59 -2.04 -6.60
CA ARG A 102 -0.68 -3.50 -6.47
C ARG A 102 -0.77 -3.93 -5.01
N SER A 103 -0.09 -3.25 -4.09
CA SER A 103 -0.20 -3.50 -2.64
C SER A 103 -1.61 -3.21 -2.12
N VAL A 104 -2.22 -2.10 -2.53
CA VAL A 104 -3.62 -1.78 -2.18
C VAL A 104 -4.57 -2.85 -2.71
N ALA A 105 -4.41 -3.25 -3.98
CA ALA A 105 -5.24 -4.29 -4.60
C ALA A 105 -5.06 -5.66 -3.92
N LEU A 106 -3.84 -6.03 -3.55
CA LEU A 106 -3.49 -7.27 -2.84
C LEU A 106 -4.24 -7.41 -1.50
N ASN A 107 -4.58 -6.29 -0.87
CA ASN A 107 -5.33 -6.25 0.39
C ASN A 107 -6.84 -6.04 0.20
N GLY A 108 -7.33 -5.93 -1.05
CA GLY A 108 -8.74 -5.65 -1.33
C GLY A 108 -9.17 -4.23 -0.92
N LEU A 109 -8.23 -3.29 -0.86
CA LEU A 109 -8.46 -1.93 -0.34
C LEU A 109 -8.73 -0.89 -1.44
N SER A 110 -8.85 -1.30 -2.71
CA SER A 110 -9.00 -0.39 -3.85
C SER A 110 -10.26 0.49 -3.81
N ASN A 111 -11.29 0.12 -3.05
CA ASN A 111 -12.46 0.99 -2.85
C ASN A 111 -12.24 2.08 -1.80
N LYS A 112 -11.16 1.98 -1.03
CA LYS A 112 -10.89 2.81 0.16
C LYS A 112 -9.62 3.65 0.02
N ILE A 113 -8.65 3.14 -0.75
CA ILE A 113 -7.34 3.74 -0.96
C ILE A 113 -7.12 3.92 -2.45
N ASP A 114 -6.90 5.17 -2.88
CA ASP A 114 -6.44 5.50 -4.22
C ASP A 114 -4.94 5.81 -4.21
N ILE A 115 -4.23 5.39 -5.25
CA ILE A 115 -2.84 5.77 -5.49
C ILE A 115 -2.76 6.57 -6.78
N VAL A 116 -2.35 7.81 -6.66
CA VAL A 116 -2.18 8.75 -7.76
C VAL A 116 -0.69 8.85 -8.06
N GLN A 117 -0.33 8.63 -9.32
CA GLN A 117 1.00 9.00 -9.79
C GLN A 117 0.97 10.47 -10.20
N GLY A 118 1.83 11.31 -9.63
CA GLY A 118 1.86 12.73 -9.98
C GLY A 118 2.90 13.52 -9.20
N ASP A 119 3.17 14.74 -9.67
CA ASP A 119 4.00 15.70 -8.95
C ASP A 119 3.14 16.45 -7.91
N ILE A 120 3.62 16.50 -6.67
CA ILE A 120 3.01 17.29 -5.59
C ILE A 120 2.84 18.77 -5.95
N ARG A 121 3.72 19.31 -6.80
CA ARG A 121 3.66 20.71 -7.26
C ARG A 121 2.41 20.99 -8.09
N GLU A 122 1.87 19.97 -8.74
CA GLU A 122 0.67 20.06 -9.59
C GLU A 122 -0.62 19.71 -8.84
N ALA A 123 -0.51 19.21 -7.60
CA ALA A 123 -1.66 18.78 -6.80
C ALA A 123 -2.43 19.92 -6.12
N ALA A 124 -1.91 21.15 -6.16
CA ALA A 124 -2.48 22.33 -5.49
C ALA A 124 -3.33 23.24 -6.41
N GLY A 125 -3.75 22.72 -7.58
CA GLY A 125 -4.54 23.45 -8.59
C GLY A 125 -6.04 23.35 -8.40
#